data_AF-A0A1M4SX66-F1
#
_entry.id   AF-A0A1M4SX66-F1
#
_cell.length_a   1.000
_cell.length_b   1.000
_cell.length_c   1.000
_cell.angle_alpha   90.00
_cell.angle_beta   90.00
_cell.angle_gamma   90.00
#
_symmetry.space_group_name_H-M   'P 1'
#
loop_
_entity.id
_entity.type
_entity.pdbx_description
1 polymer ?
#
loop_
_entity_poly.entity_id
_entity_poly.type
_entity_poly.pdbx_seq_one_letter_code
_entity_poly.pdbx_strand_id
1 'polypeptide(L)'
;MKRIIGILFALIVLVSCNSQKAYSDFDISYSKSGGFAPIYENLLIKGNNAMYSFEGQGKKYKQDFKITDEDLKKLDQTLSQNNFRRIQEDHQKIYDNITTSINVKKGPNEGSKTDASAVMPNFKTNWTNITSAFQELININVKKQ
;
A
#
# COMPACT_ATOMS: atom_id res chain seq x y z
N MET A 1 41.84 13.78 -0.55
CA MET A 1 41.03 12.66 -0.03
C MET A 1 40.02 13.11 1.04
N LYS A 2 40.42 13.73 2.16
CA LYS A 2 39.49 14.17 3.24
C LYS A 2 38.37 15.13 2.78
N ARG A 3 38.66 16.04 1.84
CA ARG A 3 37.65 16.97 1.26
C ARG A 3 36.60 16.25 0.39
N ILE A 4 37.00 15.23 -0.37
CA ILE A 4 36.11 14.47 -1.26
C ILE A 4 35.17 13.59 -0.42
N ILE A 5 35.70 12.96 0.64
CA ILE A 5 34.90 12.16 1.57
C ILE A 5 33.86 13.02 2.30
N GLY A 6 34.21 14.25 2.72
CA GLY A 6 33.28 15.18 3.34
C GLY A 6 32.14 15.63 2.42
N ILE A 7 32.43 15.87 1.14
CA ILE A 7 31.40 16.23 0.13
C ILE A 7 30.47 15.04 -0.12
N LEU A 8 31.01 13.81 -0.21
CA LEU A 8 30.21 12.60 -0.42
C LEU A 8 29.28 12.34 0.78
N PHE A 9 29.77 12.52 2.00
CA PHE A 9 28.97 12.39 3.22
C PHE A 9 27.86 13.44 3.30
N ALA A 10 28.15 14.69 2.90
CA ALA A 10 27.15 15.76 2.87
C ALA A 10 26.03 15.50 1.84
N LEU A 11 26.36 14.94 0.67
CA LEU A 11 25.37 14.58 -0.35
C LEU A 11 24.43 13.46 0.13
N ILE A 12 24.95 12.45 0.84
CA ILE A 12 24.14 11.35 1.38
C ILE A 12 23.14 11.87 2.42
N VAL A 13 23.57 12.77 3.32
CA VAL A 13 22.71 13.36 4.36
C VAL A 13 21.61 14.26 3.77
N LEU A 14 21.93 15.00 2.69
CA LEU A 14 20.94 15.87 2.02
C LEU A 14 19.85 15.05 1.30
N VAL A 15 20.21 13.93 0.68
CA VAL A 15 19.25 13.05 0.01
C VAL A 15 18.34 12.34 1.04
N SER A 16 18.86 11.95 2.21
CA SER A 16 18.06 11.29 3.26
C SER A 16 17.05 12.22 3.93
N CYS A 17 17.38 13.51 4.14
CA CYS A 17 16.42 14.47 4.69
C CYS A 17 15.25 14.76 3.73
N ASN A 18 15.50 14.77 2.41
CA ASN A 18 14.46 15.02 1.43
C ASN A 18 13.50 13.83 1.26
N SER A 19 13.97 12.58 1.39
CA SER A 19 13.08 11.40 1.33
C SER A 19 12.12 11.33 2.51
N GLN A 20 12.62 11.63 3.73
CA GLN A 20 11.81 11.68 4.94
C GLN A 20 10.66 12.69 4.83
N LYS A 21 10.88 13.81 4.15
CA LYS A 21 9.84 14.83 3.94
C LYS A 21 8.82 14.44 2.86
N ALA A 22 9.23 13.70 1.83
CA ALA A 22 8.33 13.32 0.74
C ALA A 22 7.20 12.40 1.22
N TYR A 23 7.50 11.54 2.19
CA TYR A 23 6.55 10.54 2.70
C TYR A 23 5.99 10.85 4.09
N SER A 24 6.39 11.95 4.75
CA SER A 24 5.87 12.29 6.09
C SER A 24 4.35 12.40 6.15
N ASP A 25 3.75 12.85 5.05
CA ASP A 25 2.32 13.14 4.93
C ASP A 25 1.55 12.06 4.18
N PHE A 26 2.20 10.97 3.77
CA PHE A 26 1.59 9.89 3.01
C PHE A 26 0.46 9.24 3.83
N ASP A 27 -0.73 9.12 3.26
CA ASP A 27 -1.91 8.52 3.92
C ASP A 27 -2.59 7.59 2.93
N ILE A 28 -2.43 6.29 3.16
CA ILE A 28 -2.91 5.25 2.26
C ILE A 28 -3.44 4.06 3.07
N SER A 29 -4.56 3.50 2.61
CA SER A 29 -5.16 2.32 3.24
C SER A 29 -5.46 1.25 2.21
N TYR A 30 -5.21 0.01 2.61
CA TYR A 30 -5.64 -1.21 1.95
C TYR A 30 -6.64 -1.93 2.85
N SER A 31 -7.73 -2.41 2.28
CA SER A 31 -8.73 -3.22 2.96
C SER A 31 -9.15 -4.37 2.07
N LYS A 32 -9.24 -5.57 2.62
CA LYS A 32 -9.74 -6.77 1.97
C LYS A 32 -10.81 -7.40 2.84
N SER A 33 -12.05 -7.37 2.39
CA SER A 33 -13.21 -7.77 3.19
C SER A 33 -14.30 -8.46 2.38
N GLY A 34 -15.07 -9.32 3.04
CA GLY A 34 -16.21 -10.01 2.45
C GLY A 34 -16.04 -11.52 2.44
N GLY A 35 -16.80 -12.19 1.56
CA GLY A 35 -16.92 -13.65 1.55
C GLY A 35 -18.06 -14.18 2.42
N PHE A 36 -18.53 -15.39 2.10
CA PHE A 36 -19.57 -16.10 2.87
C PHE A 36 -19.18 -16.34 4.35
N ALA A 37 -17.90 -16.62 4.60
CA ALA A 37 -17.31 -16.60 5.93
C ALA A 37 -16.43 -15.33 6.01
N PRO A 38 -16.98 -14.19 6.48
CA PRO A 38 -16.35 -12.89 6.29
C PRO A 38 -14.94 -12.85 6.85
N ILE A 39 -14.03 -12.31 6.06
CA ILE A 39 -12.71 -11.86 6.53
C ILE A 39 -12.66 -10.33 6.46
N TYR A 40 -11.79 -9.74 7.26
CA TYR A 40 -11.49 -8.31 7.29
C TYR A 40 -9.98 -8.15 7.52
N GLU A 41 -9.23 -7.93 6.45
CA GLU A 41 -7.80 -7.65 6.47
C GLU A 41 -7.59 -6.18 6.12
N ASN A 42 -6.94 -5.41 7.01
CA ASN A 42 -6.74 -3.99 6.81
C ASN A 42 -5.29 -3.62 7.09
N LEU A 43 -4.76 -2.73 6.26
CA LEU A 43 -3.46 -2.09 6.44
C LEU A 43 -3.65 -0.58 6.26
N LEU A 44 -3.37 0.17 7.31
CA LEU A 44 -3.39 1.63 7.31
C LEU A 44 -1.95 2.14 7.43
N ILE A 45 -1.53 3.00 6.50
CA ILE A 45 -0.20 3.63 6.50
C ILE A 45 -0.36 5.14 6.60
N LYS A 46 0.30 5.75 7.59
CA LYS A 46 0.37 7.20 7.83
C LYS A 46 1.82 7.61 8.07
N GLY A 47 2.40 8.24 7.05
CA GLY A 47 3.85 8.38 6.93
C GLY A 47 4.54 7.03 7.11
N ASN A 48 5.55 6.98 7.98
CA ASN A 48 6.28 5.75 8.30
C ASN A 48 5.60 4.86 9.35
N ASN A 49 4.37 5.15 9.77
CA ASN A 49 3.62 4.32 10.70
C ASN A 49 2.61 3.46 9.95
N ALA A 50 2.57 2.18 10.27
CA ALA A 50 1.59 1.26 9.72
C ALA A 50 0.86 0.52 10.84
N MET A 51 -0.44 0.35 10.67
CA MET A 51 -1.29 -0.50 11.52
C MET A 51 -1.91 -1.56 10.63
N TYR A 52 -1.64 -2.82 10.94
CA TYR A 52 -2.29 -3.97 10.35
C TYR A 52 -3.36 -4.53 11.30
N SER A 53 -4.48 -4.99 10.76
CA SER A 53 -5.47 -5.75 11.48
C SER A 53 -6.09 -6.85 10.62
N PHE A 54 -6.38 -7.98 11.22
CA PHE A 54 -7.09 -9.08 10.58
C PHE A 54 -8.17 -9.61 11.50
N GLU A 55 -9.36 -9.87 10.96
CA GLU A 55 -10.45 -10.57 11.64
C GLU A 55 -11.09 -11.55 10.67
N GLY A 56 -11.15 -12.82 11.03
CA GLY A 56 -11.73 -13.86 10.17
C GLY A 56 -11.41 -15.25 10.69
N GLN A 57 -12.28 -16.21 10.39
CA GLN A 57 -12.08 -17.63 10.76
C GLN A 57 -11.82 -17.83 12.28
N GLY A 58 -12.52 -17.06 13.13
CA GLY A 58 -12.36 -17.12 14.58
C GLY A 58 -11.04 -16.52 15.10
N LYS A 59 -10.22 -15.91 14.24
CA LYS A 59 -8.94 -15.30 14.58
C LYS A 59 -9.04 -13.78 14.49
N LYS A 60 -8.34 -13.09 15.39
CA LYS A 60 -8.23 -11.64 15.42
C LYS A 60 -6.79 -11.23 15.73
N TYR A 61 -6.19 -10.44 14.85
CA TYR A 61 -4.81 -9.98 14.97
C TYR A 61 -4.76 -8.47 14.78
N LYS A 62 -3.89 -7.79 15.53
CA LYS A 62 -3.54 -6.39 15.31
C LYS A 62 -2.04 -6.23 15.53
N GLN A 63 -1.38 -5.49 14.67
CA GLN A 63 0.04 -5.22 14.78
C GLN A 63 0.36 -3.84 14.24
N ASP A 64 0.99 -3.02 15.07
CA ASP A 64 1.62 -1.78 14.63
C ASP A 64 3.07 -2.06 14.23
N PHE A 65 3.54 -1.40 13.18
CA PHE A 65 4.93 -1.49 12.73
C PHE A 65 5.38 -0.20 12.02
N LYS A 66 6.69 -0.08 11.83
CA LYS A 66 7.30 1.00 11.06
C LYS A 66 7.56 0.52 9.65
N ILE A 67 7.24 1.37 8.68
CA ILE A 67 7.54 1.15 7.27
C ILE A 67 8.69 2.07 6.84
N THR A 68 9.62 1.55 6.04
CA THR A 68 10.77 2.33 5.59
C THR A 68 10.38 3.29 4.47
N ASP A 69 11.14 4.37 4.27
CA ASP A 69 10.96 5.26 3.12
C ASP A 69 11.13 4.50 1.79
N GLU A 70 11.97 3.47 1.76
CA GLU A 70 12.20 2.65 0.57
C GLU A 70 10.97 1.82 0.22
N ASP A 71 10.31 1.21 1.21
CA ASP A 71 9.06 0.49 1.01
C ASP A 71 7.94 1.41 0.56
N LEU A 72 7.83 2.61 1.15
CA LEU A 72 6.86 3.64 0.74
C LEU A 72 7.11 4.09 -0.69
N LYS A 73 8.36 4.28 -1.06
CA LYS A 73 8.77 4.62 -2.43
C LYS A 73 8.44 3.50 -3.40
N LYS A 74 8.73 2.24 -3.07
CA LYS A 74 8.38 1.07 -3.89
C LYS A 74 6.87 0.97 -4.09
N LEU A 75 6.08 1.21 -3.05
CA LEU A 75 4.63 1.21 -3.10
C LEU A 75 4.10 2.32 -4.03
N ASP A 76 4.57 3.56 -3.87
CA ASP A 76 4.17 4.69 -4.72
C ASP A 76 4.59 4.52 -6.19
N GLN A 77 5.78 3.97 -6.43
CA GLN A 77 6.23 3.59 -7.78
C GLN A 77 5.32 2.52 -8.39
N THR A 78 4.93 1.52 -7.60
CA THR A 78 4.02 0.46 -8.05
C THR A 78 2.66 1.04 -8.45
N LEU A 79 2.09 1.96 -7.66
CA LEU A 79 0.84 2.64 -7.98
C LEU A 79 0.95 3.43 -9.30
N SER A 80 2.05 4.17 -9.45
CA SER A 80 2.30 5.01 -10.63
C SER A 80 2.48 4.17 -11.90
N GLN A 81 3.34 3.16 -11.86
CA GLN A 81 3.65 2.29 -13.00
C GLN A 81 2.43 1.47 -13.46
N ASN A 82 1.55 1.12 -12.51
CA ASN A 82 0.32 0.40 -12.80
C ASN A 82 -0.88 1.32 -13.00
N ASN A 83 -0.67 2.62 -13.24
CA ASN A 83 -1.72 3.58 -13.58
C ASN A 83 -2.90 3.56 -12.59
N PHE A 84 -2.64 3.48 -11.28
CA PHE A 84 -3.67 3.32 -10.24
C PHE A 84 -4.88 4.25 -10.43
N ARG A 85 -4.64 5.54 -10.68
CA ARG A 85 -5.69 6.56 -10.87
C ARG A 85 -6.61 6.29 -12.06
N ARG A 86 -6.14 5.54 -13.06
CA ARG A 86 -6.86 5.20 -14.30
C ARG A 86 -7.58 3.87 -14.24
N ILE A 87 -7.37 3.05 -13.21
CA ILE A 87 -8.06 1.76 -13.08
C ILE A 87 -9.58 2.01 -13.11
N GLN A 88 -10.27 1.22 -13.91
CA GLN A 88 -11.71 1.29 -14.10
C GLN A 88 -12.36 -0.02 -13.70
N GLU A 89 -13.57 0.12 -13.19
CA GLU A 89 -14.42 -0.97 -12.74
C GLU A 89 -15.65 -1.02 -13.65
N ASP A 90 -16.18 -2.21 -13.91
CA ASP A 90 -17.32 -2.40 -14.81
C ASP A 90 -18.68 -2.11 -14.15
N HIS A 91 -18.67 -1.79 -12.85
CA HIS A 91 -19.82 -1.54 -12.01
C HIS A 91 -20.83 -2.71 -11.92
N GLN A 92 -20.45 -3.92 -12.36
CA GLN A 92 -21.26 -5.11 -12.16
C GLN A 92 -21.17 -5.56 -10.70
N LYS A 93 -22.32 -5.68 -10.04
CA LYS A 93 -22.37 -6.13 -8.65
C LYS A 93 -21.95 -7.60 -8.56
N ILE A 94 -20.90 -7.87 -7.80
CA ILE A 94 -20.48 -9.22 -7.44
C ILE A 94 -20.85 -9.43 -5.97
N TYR A 95 -21.73 -10.40 -5.71
CA TYR A 95 -22.17 -10.73 -4.35
C TYR A 95 -21.26 -11.80 -3.73
N ASP A 96 -21.18 -11.77 -2.40
CA ASP A 96 -20.47 -12.74 -1.56
C ASP A 96 -18.99 -12.97 -1.91
N ASN A 97 -18.38 -12.06 -2.68
CA ASN A 97 -16.97 -12.10 -3.01
C ASN A 97 -16.13 -11.34 -1.98
N ILE A 98 -14.89 -11.78 -1.81
CA ILE A 98 -13.90 -11.01 -1.07
C ILE A 98 -13.47 -9.85 -1.96
N THR A 99 -13.67 -8.64 -1.47
CA THR A 99 -13.37 -7.39 -2.15
C THR A 99 -12.13 -6.75 -1.54
N THR A 100 -11.25 -6.24 -2.36
CA THR A 100 -10.12 -5.39 -2.03
C THR A 100 -10.43 -3.94 -2.40
N SER A 101 -10.10 -3.02 -1.50
CA SER A 101 -10.22 -1.58 -1.72
C SER A 101 -8.92 -0.89 -1.29
N ILE A 102 -8.47 0.03 -2.12
CA ILE A 102 -7.30 0.86 -1.84
C ILE A 102 -7.74 2.32 -1.91
N ASN A 103 -7.32 3.10 -0.92
CA ASN A 103 -7.58 4.52 -0.84
C ASN A 103 -6.30 5.27 -0.53
N VAL A 104 -5.86 6.10 -1.48
CA VAL A 104 -4.75 7.03 -1.32
C VAL A 104 -5.36 8.39 -0.97
N LYS A 105 -5.31 8.77 0.31
CA LYS A 105 -5.85 10.03 0.81
C LYS A 105 -4.86 11.19 0.65
N LYS A 106 -3.56 10.90 0.75
CA LYS A 106 -2.47 11.87 0.51
C LYS A 106 -1.30 11.20 -0.19
N GLY A 107 -0.89 11.77 -1.32
CA GLY A 107 0.24 11.28 -2.12
C GLY A 107 0.07 11.55 -3.62
N PRO A 108 1.09 11.26 -4.46
CA PRO A 108 1.03 11.50 -5.91
C PRO A 108 -0.12 10.75 -6.62
N ASN A 109 -0.56 9.64 -6.03
CA ASN A 109 -1.56 8.73 -6.55
C ASN A 109 -2.94 8.86 -5.88
N GLU A 110 -3.30 10.05 -5.37
CA GLU A 110 -4.59 10.30 -4.71
C GLU A 110 -5.79 9.75 -5.51
N GLY A 111 -6.65 9.02 -4.79
CA GLY A 111 -7.83 8.36 -5.34
C GLY A 111 -8.19 7.07 -4.61
N SER A 112 -9.39 6.58 -4.89
CA SER A 112 -9.87 5.29 -4.40
C SER A 112 -10.22 4.36 -5.56
N LYS A 113 -9.92 3.07 -5.40
CA LYS A 113 -10.20 1.98 -6.33
C LYS A 113 -10.59 0.72 -5.57
N THR A 114 -11.47 -0.08 -6.15
CA THR A 114 -11.93 -1.33 -5.56
C THR A 114 -12.15 -2.40 -6.63
N ASP A 115 -12.21 -3.66 -6.22
CA ASP A 115 -12.69 -4.77 -7.05
C ASP A 115 -14.05 -5.31 -6.54
N ALA A 116 -14.81 -4.47 -5.85
CA ALA A 116 -16.20 -4.75 -5.46
C ALA A 116 -17.09 -5.05 -6.67
N SER A 117 -16.74 -4.44 -7.80
CA SER A 117 -17.18 -4.82 -9.14
C SER A 117 -16.00 -5.29 -9.97
N ALA A 118 -16.24 -5.88 -11.15
CA ALA A 118 -15.14 -6.46 -11.88
C ALA A 118 -14.21 -5.36 -12.39
N VAL A 119 -12.91 -5.49 -12.10
CA VAL A 119 -11.90 -4.64 -12.72
C VAL A 119 -11.91 -4.89 -14.22
N MET A 120 -11.96 -3.80 -15.01
CA MET A 120 -11.99 -3.88 -16.46
C MET A 120 -10.82 -4.71 -16.99
N PRO A 121 -11.01 -5.57 -18.02
CA PRO A 121 -10.00 -6.55 -18.45
C PRO A 121 -8.61 -5.96 -18.71
N ASN A 122 -8.55 -4.76 -19.29
CA ASN A 122 -7.30 -4.04 -19.58
C ASN A 122 -6.55 -3.52 -18.35
N PHE A 123 -7.17 -3.53 -17.16
CA PHE A 123 -6.57 -3.13 -15.90
C PHE A 123 -6.37 -4.29 -14.91
N LYS A 124 -6.74 -5.53 -15.27
CA LYS A 124 -6.61 -6.68 -14.36
C LYS A 124 -5.18 -6.89 -13.88
N THR A 125 -4.20 -6.92 -14.79
CA THR A 125 -2.78 -7.06 -14.43
C THR A 125 -2.30 -5.91 -13.53
N ASN A 126 -2.71 -4.68 -13.84
CA ASN A 126 -2.39 -3.49 -13.05
C ASN A 126 -2.89 -3.63 -11.61
N TRP A 127 -4.16 -4.02 -11.45
CA TRP A 127 -4.78 -4.23 -10.14
C TRP A 127 -4.11 -5.36 -9.37
N THR A 128 -3.82 -6.48 -10.03
CA THR A 128 -3.10 -7.61 -9.41
C THR A 128 -1.71 -7.20 -8.92
N ASN A 129 -0.94 -6.46 -9.72
CA ASN A 129 0.39 -5.99 -9.32
C ASN A 129 0.32 -5.09 -8.08
N ILE A 130 -0.64 -4.15 -8.05
CA ILE A 130 -0.83 -3.24 -6.93
C ILE A 130 -1.21 -4.01 -5.66
N THR A 131 -2.25 -4.85 -5.72
CA THR A 131 -2.71 -5.61 -4.55
C THR A 131 -1.65 -6.58 -4.04
N SER A 132 -0.83 -7.14 -4.95
CA SER A 132 0.30 -8.00 -4.58
C SER A 132 1.38 -7.25 -3.82
N ALA A 133 1.68 -5.99 -4.16
CA ALA A 133 2.64 -5.18 -3.43
C ALA A 133 2.19 -4.89 -1.98
N PHE A 134 0.89 -4.64 -1.77
CA PHE A 134 0.36 -4.53 -0.40
C PHE A 134 0.49 -5.85 0.37
N GLN A 135 0.17 -6.98 -0.27
CA GLN A 135 0.30 -8.30 0.34
C GLN A 135 1.76 -8.67 0.64
N GLU A 136 2.70 -8.33 -0.23
CA GLU A 136 4.13 -8.48 0.02
C GLU A 136 4.53 -7.69 1.27
N LEU A 137 4.11 -6.43 1.36
CA LEU A 137 4.41 -5.57 2.49
C LEU A 137 3.85 -6.12 3.82
N ILE A 138 2.61 -6.63 3.80
CA ILE A 138 1.99 -7.30 4.94
C ILE A 138 2.80 -8.54 5.33
N ASN A 139 3.14 -9.41 4.37
CA ASN A 139 3.84 -10.66 4.63
C ASN A 139 5.26 -10.46 5.20
N ILE A 140 5.95 -9.39 4.80
CA ILE A 140 7.29 -9.05 5.31
C ILE A 140 7.22 -8.55 6.76
N ASN A 141 6.22 -7.74 7.09
CA ASN A 141 6.20 -6.98 8.33
C ASN A 141 5.34 -7.63 9.43
N VAL A 142 4.28 -8.35 9.06
CA VAL A 142 3.33 -8.94 10.01
C VAL A 142 3.77 -10.35 10.38
N LYS A 143 3.96 -10.58 11.68
CA LYS A 143 4.27 -11.90 12.19
C LYS A 143 2.99 -12.73 12.23
N LYS A 144 2.92 -13.78 11.38
CA LYS A 144 1.81 -14.73 11.40
C LYS A 144 1.89 -15.55 12.69
N GLN A 145 0.85 -15.48 13.51
CA GLN A 145 0.68 -16.26 14.75
C GLN A 145 -0.14 -17.53 14.48
#